data_AF-A0A958F4J8-F1
#
_entry.id   AF-A0A958F4J8-F1
#
_cell.length_a   1.000
_cell.length_b   1.000
_cell.length_c   1.000
_cell.angle_alpha   90.00
_cell.angle_beta   90.00
_cell.angle_gamma   90.00
#
_symmetry.space_group_name_H-M   'P 1'
#
loop_
_entity.id
_entity.type
_entity.pdbx_description
1 polymer ?
#
loop_
_entity_poly.entity_id
_entity_poly.type
_entity_poly.pdbx_seq_one_letter_code
_entity_poly.pdbx_strand_id
1 'polypeptide(L)'
;SDNGEWYVPGIVKDEAPCWLCETSKPFDQLLVDANGENICKNCHSIYREIEDLALLAADALKAFNNGFIPEKEDLNEILCIAKRLCNP
;
A
#
# COMPACT_ATOMS: atom_id res chain seq x y z
N SER A 1 -17.12 42.20 -27.66
CA SER A 1 -17.37 40.77 -27.76
C SER A 1 -16.40 40.08 -26.85
N ASP A 2 -16.94 39.58 -25.74
CA ASP A 2 -16.20 39.02 -24.63
C ASP A 2 -15.55 37.70 -25.02
N ASN A 3 -14.26 37.57 -24.71
CA ASN A 3 -13.52 36.33 -24.80
C ASN A 3 -14.04 35.44 -23.67
N GLY A 4 -14.87 34.44 -24.02
CA GLY A 4 -15.53 33.53 -23.09
C GLY A 4 -14.57 32.57 -22.38
N GLU A 5 -13.63 33.12 -21.60
CA GLU A 5 -12.91 32.37 -20.58
C GLU A 5 -13.86 32.20 -19.39
N TRP A 6 -14.56 31.07 -19.38
CA TRP A 6 -15.30 30.62 -18.22
C TRP A 6 -14.31 30.29 -17.10
N TYR A 7 -14.06 31.26 -16.23
CA TYR A 7 -13.32 31.04 -14.99
C TYR A 7 -14.17 30.13 -14.10
N VAL A 8 -13.82 28.84 -14.02
CA VAL A 8 -14.39 27.91 -13.05
C VAL A 8 -13.52 27.98 -11.79
N PRO A 9 -13.97 28.60 -10.68
CA PRO A 9 -13.24 28.56 -9.43
C PRO A 9 -13.40 27.15 -8.87
N GLY A 10 -12.38 26.32 -9.07
CA GLY A 10 -12.42 24.93 -8.64
C GLY A 10 -11.66 24.01 -9.58
N ILE A 11 -10.43 24.38 -9.96
CA ILE A 11 -9.45 23.37 -10.39
C ILE A 11 -9.42 22.38 -9.24
N VAL A 12 -10.09 21.24 -9.42
CA VAL A 12 -9.78 20.04 -8.64
C VAL A 12 -8.29 19.94 -8.83
N LYS A 13 -7.50 20.22 -7.79
CA LYS A 13 -6.06 20.02 -7.90
C LYS A 13 -5.92 18.62 -8.50
N ASP A 14 -5.13 18.46 -9.55
CA ASP A 14 -4.93 17.16 -10.22
C ASP A 14 -4.15 16.19 -9.31
N GLU A 15 -4.32 16.33 -8.01
CA GLU A 15 -3.63 15.71 -6.92
C GLU A 15 -4.63 15.40 -5.79
N ALA A 16 -4.46 14.25 -5.16
CA ALA A 16 -5.17 13.87 -3.95
C ALA A 16 -4.18 13.36 -2.90
N PRO A 17 -4.52 13.42 -1.60
CA PRO A 17 -3.66 12.89 -0.55
C PRO A 17 -3.56 11.37 -0.65
N CYS A 18 -2.34 10.84 -0.51
CA CYS A 18 -2.13 9.42 -0.19
C CYS A 18 -2.51 9.19 1.27
N TRP A 19 -3.41 8.25 1.56
CA TRP A 19 -3.85 7.99 2.93
C TRP A 19 -2.71 7.48 3.84
N LEU A 20 -1.73 6.77 3.27
CA LEU A 20 -0.63 6.18 4.05
C LEU A 20 0.47 7.16 4.44
N CYS A 21 0.86 8.07 3.52
CA CYS A 21 1.95 9.04 3.77
C CYS A 21 1.46 10.48 3.90
N GLU A 22 0.15 10.69 3.86
CA GLU A 22 -0.57 11.97 4.02
C GLU A 22 -0.11 13.09 3.08
N THR A 23 0.66 12.74 2.04
CA THR A 23 1.21 13.69 1.08
C THR A 23 0.33 13.73 -0.15
N SER A 24 -0.02 14.93 -0.63
CA SER A 24 -0.70 15.11 -1.92
C SER A 24 0.18 14.60 -3.06
N LYS A 25 -0.41 13.79 -3.93
CA LYS A 25 0.24 13.26 -5.13
C LYS A 25 -0.67 13.46 -6.34
N PRO A 26 -0.09 13.71 -7.51
CA PRO A 26 -0.81 13.66 -8.78
C PRO A 26 -1.63 12.38 -8.95
N PHE A 27 -2.82 12.48 -9.55
CA PHE A 27 -3.71 11.33 -9.75
C PHE A 27 -3.06 10.19 -10.56
N ASP A 28 -2.13 10.48 -11.47
CA ASP A 28 -1.38 9.48 -12.24
C ASP A 28 -0.36 8.69 -11.38
N GLN A 29 -0.04 9.18 -10.19
CA GLN A 29 0.81 8.54 -9.18
C GLN A 29 0.02 7.86 -8.06
N LEU A 30 -1.31 7.97 -8.07
CA LEU A 30 -2.21 7.34 -7.12
C LEU A 30 -2.83 6.07 -7.70
N LEU A 31 -3.16 5.17 -6.79
CA LEU A 31 -3.97 3.98 -6.98
C LEU A 31 -5.13 4.07 -5.99
N VAL A 32 -6.18 3.31 -6.22
CA VAL A 32 -7.29 3.14 -5.28
C VAL A 32 -7.18 1.75 -4.68
N ASP A 33 -7.11 1.65 -3.35
CA ASP A 33 -7.03 0.37 -2.67
C ASP A 33 -8.40 -0.32 -2.53
N ALA A 34 -8.44 -1.47 -1.86
CA ALA A 34 -9.65 -2.25 -1.66
C ALA A 34 -10.73 -1.54 -0.83
N ASN A 35 -10.37 -0.53 -0.03
CA ASN A 35 -11.29 0.28 0.76
C ASN A 35 -11.79 1.51 0.01
N GLY A 36 -11.32 1.73 -1.22
CA GLY A 36 -11.63 2.92 -2.00
C GLY A 36 -10.77 4.14 -1.64
N GLU A 37 -9.67 3.95 -0.92
CA GLU A 37 -8.79 5.05 -0.48
C GLU A 37 -7.64 5.27 -1.47
N ASN A 38 -7.22 6.54 -1.61
CA ASN A 38 -6.11 6.91 -2.50
C ASN A 38 -4.77 6.56 -1.86
N ILE A 39 -3.94 5.77 -2.54
CA ILE A 39 -2.60 5.39 -2.09
C ILE A 39 -1.58 5.62 -3.21
N CYS A 40 -0.44 6.23 -2.91
CA CYS A 40 0.58 6.45 -3.94
C CYS A 40 1.31 5.16 -4.30
N LYS A 41 1.81 5.03 -5.54
CA LYS A 41 2.48 3.81 -6.04
C LYS A 41 3.59 3.29 -5.12
N ASN A 42 4.39 4.18 -4.54
CA ASN A 42 5.45 3.79 -3.60
C ASN A 42 4.88 3.21 -2.30
N CYS A 43 3.91 3.91 -1.70
CA CYS A 43 3.21 3.44 -0.51
C CYS A 43 2.48 2.12 -0.76
N HIS A 44 1.85 1.96 -1.93
CA HIS A 44 1.16 0.74 -2.32
C HIS A 44 2.12 -0.45 -2.40
N SER A 45 3.31 -0.28 -2.99
CA SER A 45 4.31 -1.34 -3.04
C SER A 45 4.70 -1.84 -1.64
N ILE A 46 4.96 -0.92 -0.72
CA ILE A 46 5.34 -1.25 0.66
C ILE A 46 4.15 -1.88 1.40
N TYR A 47 2.96 -1.31 1.24
CA TYR A 47 1.74 -1.82 1.86
C TYR A 47 1.45 -3.26 1.44
N ARG A 48 1.60 -3.58 0.15
CA ARG A 48 1.46 -4.95 -0.38
C ARG A 48 2.46 -5.91 0.24
N GLU A 49 3.73 -5.52 0.39
CA GLU A 49 4.73 -6.36 1.06
C GLU A 49 4.39 -6.61 2.54
N ILE A 50 3.81 -5.62 3.23
CA ILE A 50 3.33 -5.78 4.61
C ILE A 50 2.13 -6.73 4.68
N GLU A 51 1.16 -6.60 3.76
CA GLU A 51 0.01 -7.51 3.67
C GLU A 51 0.47 -8.96 3.44
N ASP A 52 1.38 -9.18 2.50
CA ASP A 52 1.91 -10.50 2.18
C ASP A 52 2.65 -11.09 3.39
N LEU A 53 3.46 -10.29 4.10
CA LEU A 53 4.10 -10.70 5.35
C LEU A 53 3.09 -11.09 6.44
N ALA A 54 2.03 -10.29 6.61
CA ALA A 54 1.01 -10.54 7.61
C ALA A 54 0.24 -11.85 7.32
N LEU A 55 -0.06 -12.13 6.05
CA LEU A 55 -0.72 -13.37 5.62
C LEU A 55 0.17 -14.59 5.90
N LEU A 56 1.43 -14.56 5.46
CA LEU A 56 2.38 -15.66 5.70
C LEU A 56 2.59 -15.90 7.21
N ALA A 57 2.74 -14.83 7.98
CA ALA A 57 2.89 -14.94 9.44
C ALA A 57 1.62 -15.50 10.12
N ALA A 58 0.43 -15.11 9.66
CA ALA A 58 -0.83 -15.63 10.18
C ALA A 58 -1.00 -17.13 9.89
N ASP A 59 -0.65 -17.57 8.68
CA ASP A 59 -0.69 -18.98 8.30
C ASP A 59 0.32 -19.82 9.10
N ALA A 60 1.55 -19.32 9.27
CA ALA A 60 2.55 -19.97 10.11
C ALA A 60 2.09 -20.08 11.58
N LEU A 61 1.48 -19.02 12.13
CA LEU A 61 0.94 -19.04 13.50
C LEU A 61 -0.21 -20.04 13.63
N LYS A 62 -1.08 -20.13 12.63
CA LYS A 62 -2.19 -21.09 12.59
C LYS A 62 -1.68 -22.54 12.54
N ALA A 63 -0.65 -22.81 11.73
CA ALA A 63 -0.01 -24.12 11.68
C ALA A 63 0.56 -24.50 13.05
N PHE A 64 1.29 -23.58 13.69
CA PHE A 64 1.84 -23.77 15.03
C PHE A 64 0.77 -24.07 16.08
N ASN A 65 -0.33 -23.31 16.09
CA ASN A 65 -1.45 -23.53 17.01
C ASN A 65 -2.15 -24.89 16.81
N ASN A 66 -2.06 -25.45 15.59
CA ASN A 66 -2.57 -26.78 15.28
C ASN A 66 -1.55 -27.90 15.55
N GLY A 67 -0.40 -27.58 16.17
CA GLY A 67 0.66 -28.55 16.50
C GLY A 67 1.62 -28.86 15.35
N PHE A 68 1.56 -28.13 14.24
CA PHE A 68 2.48 -28.27 13.11
C PHE A 68 3.60 -27.23 13.20
N ILE A 69 4.84 -27.66 13.02
CA ILE A 69 5.96 -26.72 12.87
C ILE A 69 5.94 -26.23 11.42
N PRO A 70 5.83 -24.91 11.16
CA PRO A 70 5.89 -24.36 9.81
C PRO A 70 7.16 -24.80 9.07
N GLU A 71 7.08 -24.97 7.76
CA GLU A 71 8.25 -25.37 7.00
C GLU A 71 9.32 -24.26 7.05
N LYS A 72 10.59 -24.67 6.99
CA LYS A 72 11.73 -23.73 7.04
C LYS A 72 11.65 -22.69 5.92
N GLU A 73 11.05 -23.05 4.79
CA GLU A 73 10.86 -22.20 3.61
C GLU A 73 9.91 -21.04 3.92
N ASP A 74 8.75 -21.32 4.53
CA ASP A 74 7.79 -20.30 4.99
C ASP A 74 8.43 -19.31 5.96
N LEU A 75 9.19 -19.83 6.95
CA LEU A 75 9.89 -19.00 7.93
C LEU A 75 10.98 -18.12 7.30
N ASN A 76 11.67 -18.62 6.28
CA ASN A 76 12.68 -17.84 5.56
C ASN A 76 12.05 -16.73 4.71
N GLU A 77 10.89 -16.98 4.11
CA GLU A 77 10.17 -15.99 3.31
C GLU A 77 9.67 -14.83 4.19
N ILE A 78 9.05 -15.15 5.33
CA ILE A 78 8.68 -14.18 6.38
C ILE A 78 9.90 -13.34 6.79
N LEU A 79 11.03 -13.99 7.10
CA LEU A 79 12.27 -13.31 7.48
C LEU A 79 12.84 -12.44 6.36
N CYS A 80 12.71 -12.84 5.10
CA CYS A 80 13.21 -12.10 3.95
C CYS A 80 12.43 -10.79 3.74
N ILE A 81 11.09 -10.87 3.75
CA ILE A 81 10.23 -9.69 3.61
C ILE A 81 10.43 -8.75 4.80
N ALA A 82 10.43 -9.27 6.04
CA ALA A 82 10.66 -8.46 7.23
C ALA A 82 11.99 -7.70 7.19
N LYS A 83 13.07 -8.34 6.72
CA LYS A 83 14.38 -7.67 6.58
C LYS A 83 14.39 -6.54 5.54
N ARG A 84 13.68 -6.71 4.42
CA ARG A 84 13.55 -5.65 3.40
C ARG A 84 12.80 -4.44 3.96
N LEU A 85 11.72 -4.68 4.71
CA LEU A 85 10.94 -3.61 5.33
C LEU A 85 11.67 -2.88 6.47
N CYS A 86 12.51 -3.58 7.25
CA CYS A 86 13.26 -2.98 8.35
C CYS A 86 14.57 -2.28 7.91
N ASN A 87 15.07 -2.54 6.70
CA ASN A 87 16.19 -1.83 6.07
C ASN A 87 15.77 -1.31 4.68
N PRO A 88 14.88 -0.32 4.62
CA PRO A 88 14.36 0.23 3.37
C PRO A 88 15.42 1.01 2.56
#